data_AF-A0A957S4R5-F1
#
_entry.id   AF-A0A957S4R5-F1
#
_cell.length_a   1.000
_cell.length_b   1.000
_cell.length_c   1.000
_cell.angle_alpha   90.00
_cell.angle_beta   90.00
_cell.angle_gamma   90.00
#
_symmetry.space_group_name_H-M   'P 1'
#
loop_
_entity.id
_entity.type
_entity.pdbx_description
1 polymer ?
#
loop_
_entity_poly.entity_id
_entity_poly.type
_entity_poly.pdbx_seq_one_letter_code
_entity_poly.pdbx_strand_id
1 'polypeptide(L)' 'MAHPSMVIDGTVDEWEEWTGLRFPASGDYVVPGALVPVHMDRVANLGRYVEPNVWVRHGLA' A
#
# COMPACT_ATOMS: atom_id res chain seq x y z
N MET A 1 -11.38 -17.08 6.12
CA MET A 1 -10.94 -15.77 5.57
C MET A 1 -9.43 -15.70 5.76
N ALA A 2 -8.68 -15.21 4.79
CA ALA A 2 -7.23 -15.06 4.92
C ALA A 2 -6.91 -13.66 5.48
N HIS A 3 -6.02 -13.59 6.48
CA HIS A 3 -5.49 -12.33 7.02
C HIS A 3 -4.49 -11.71 6.04
N PRO A 4 -4.39 -10.38 5.90
CA PRO A 4 -3.42 -9.76 4.99
C PRO A 4 -1.99 -10.24 5.26
N SER A 5 -1.20 -10.46 4.20
CA SER A 5 0.19 -10.94 4.30
C SER A 5 1.09 -9.88 4.92
N MET A 6 0.88 -8.62 4.52
CA MET A 6 1.66 -7.48 4.94
C MET A 6 0.76 -6.26 5.13
N VAL A 7 0.99 -5.54 6.22
CA VAL A 7 0.41 -4.23 6.47
C VAL A 7 1.56 -3.27 6.76
N ILE A 8 1.65 -2.19 5.99
CA ILE A 8 2.61 -1.12 6.22
C ILE A 8 1.82 0.14 6.51
N ASP A 9 2.02 0.68 7.70
CA ASP A 9 1.51 1.98 8.13
C ASP A 9 2.67 2.97 8.21
N GLY A 10 2.39 4.22 7.85
CA GLY A 10 3.30 5.35 7.97
C GLY A 10 2.53 6.65 7.88
N THR A 11 3.12 7.74 8.33
CA THR A 11 2.58 9.08 8.10
C THR A 11 2.62 9.45 6.61
N VAL A 12 1.85 10.48 6.21
CA VAL A 12 1.88 10.92 4.82
C VAL A 12 3.30 11.35 4.41
N ASP A 13 4.02 12.03 5.29
CA ASP A 13 5.38 12.50 5.02
C ASP A 13 6.39 11.34 4.85
N GLU A 14 6.29 10.28 5.67
CA GLU A 14 7.10 9.07 5.51
C GLU A 14 6.82 8.39 4.16
N TRP A 15 5.56 8.31 3.75
CA TRP A 15 5.21 7.78 2.44
C TRP A 15 5.75 8.64 1.30
N GLU A 16 5.71 9.97 1.41
CA GLU A 16 6.30 10.87 0.41
C GLU A 16 7.83 10.69 0.34
N GLU A 17 8.49 10.48 1.49
CA GLU A 17 9.93 10.19 1.55
C GLU A 17 10.28 8.84 0.90
N TRP A 18 9.54 7.77 1.23
CA TRP A 18 9.80 6.43 0.72
C TRP A 18 9.55 6.31 -0.78
N THR A 19 8.51 6.98 -1.28
CA THR A 19 8.06 6.81 -2.67
C THR A 19 8.55 7.92 -3.60
N GLY A 20 8.94 9.07 -3.06
CA GLY A 20 9.21 10.29 -3.83
C GLY A 20 7.96 10.90 -4.49
N LEU A 21 6.76 10.39 -4.16
CA LEU A 21 5.49 10.90 -4.67
C LEU A 21 4.91 11.96 -3.73
N ARG A 22 3.86 12.64 -4.20
CA ARG A 22 3.05 13.54 -3.38
C ARG A 22 1.65 12.98 -3.19
N PHE A 23 1.14 13.11 -1.96
CA PHE A 23 -0.20 12.67 -1.59
C PHE A 23 -1.03 13.87 -1.10
N PRO A 24 -1.52 14.73 -2.00
CA PRO A 24 -2.15 16.00 -1.61
C PRO A 24 -3.53 15.85 -0.95
N ALA A 25 -4.21 14.73 -1.14
CA ALA A 25 -5.56 14.49 -0.66
C ALA A 25 -5.69 13.08 -0.08
N SER A 26 -6.73 12.86 0.73
CA SER A 26 -7.09 11.49 1.12
C SER A 26 -7.61 10.72 -0.10
N GLY A 27 -7.31 9.42 -0.16
CA GLY A 27 -7.72 8.55 -1.26
C GLY A 27 -6.69 7.48 -1.59
N ASP A 28 -6.96 6.72 -2.64
CA ASP A 28 -6.09 5.63 -3.08
C ASP A 28 -5.10 6.10 -4.13
N TYR A 29 -3.83 5.77 -3.93
CA TYR A 29 -2.74 6.14 -4.82
C TYR A 29 -2.00 4.92 -5.34
N VAL A 30 -1.76 4.89 -6.65
CA VAL A 30 -0.92 3.88 -7.28
C VAL A 30 0.54 4.22 -7.03
N VAL A 31 1.18 3.42 -6.17
CA VAL A 31 2.61 3.51 -5.90
C VAL A 31 3.34 2.48 -6.77
N PRO A 32 4.39 2.87 -7.53
CA PRO A 32 5.17 1.94 -8.32
C PRO A 32 5.70 0.77 -7.47
N GLY A 33 5.42 -0.46 -7.90
CA GLY A 33 5.86 -1.68 -7.22
C GLY A 33 4.90 -2.20 -6.14
N ALA A 34 3.89 -1.43 -5.73
CA ALA A 34 2.84 -1.92 -4.86
C ALA A 34 1.88 -2.85 -5.63
N LEU A 35 1.45 -3.96 -5.01
CA LEU A 35 0.52 -4.91 -5.65
C LEU A 35 -0.90 -4.35 -5.75
N VAL A 36 -1.24 -3.42 -4.85
CA VAL A 36 -2.52 -2.71 -4.78
C VAL A 36 -2.26 -1.24 -4.40
N PRO A 37 -3.22 -0.33 -4.63
CA PRO A 37 -3.08 1.06 -4.20
C PRO A 37 -2.82 1.20 -2.69
N VAL A 38 -2.08 2.25 -2.33
CA VAL A 38 -1.89 2.68 -0.94
C VAL A 38 -3.00 3.67 -0.60
N HIS A 39 -3.68 3.46 0.52
CA HIS A 39 -4.71 4.38 0.99
C HIS A 39 -4.08 5.49 1.82
N MET A 40 -4.36 6.74 1.48
CA MET A 40 -3.93 7.92 2.22
C MET A 40 -5.11 8.56 2.94
N ASP A 41 -4.93 8.87 4.21
CA ASP A 41 -5.83 9.69 5.02
C ASP A 41 -5.07 10.92 5.52
N ARG A 42 -5.37 12.07 4.90
CA ARG A 42 -4.79 13.36 5.27
C ARG A 42 -5.29 13.91 6.60
N VAL A 43 -6.51 13.54 7.01
CA VAL A 43 -7.08 14.00 8.29
C VAL A 43 -6.41 13.28 9.44
N ALA A 44 -6.17 11.97 9.29
CA ALA A 44 -5.47 11.16 10.28
C ALA A 44 -3.93 11.21 10.16
N ASN A 45 -3.39 11.83 9.11
CA ASN A 45 -1.98 11.78 8.72
C ASN A 45 -1.46 10.33 8.66
N LEU A 46 -2.17 9.46 7.93
CA LEU A 46 -1.88 8.03 7.83
C LEU A 46 -1.93 7.58 6.37
N GLY A 47 -0.85 6.99 5.88
CA GLY A 47 -0.84 6.13 4.72
C GLY A 47 -0.79 4.65 5.13
N ARG A 48 -1.64 3.84 4.51
CA ARG A 48 -1.75 2.40 4.79
C ARG A 48 -1.71 1.60 3.48
N TYR A 49 -0.74 0.69 3.40
CA TYR A 49 -0.67 -0.34 2.38
C TYR A 49 -1.05 -1.68 2.99
N VAL A 50 -1.97 -2.39 2.35
CA VAL A 50 -2.40 -3.73 2.76
C VAL A 50 -2.21 -4.67 1.58
N GLU A 51 -1.24 -5.55 1.68
CA GLU A 51 -0.97 -6.50 0.61
C GLU A 51 -1.98 -7.65 0.63
N PRO A 52 -2.61 -7.98 -0.51
CA PRO A 52 -3.47 -9.16 -0.61
C PRO A 52 -2.62 -10.44 -0.67
N ASN A 53 -3.12 -11.52 -0.07
CA ASN A 53 -2.50 -12.83 -0.26
C ASN A 53 -2.69 -13.29 -1.70
N VAL A 54 -1.61 -13.38 -2.46
CA VAL A 54 -1.61 -13.95 -3.81
C VAL A 54 -0.92 -15.32 -3.77
N TRP A 55 -1.66 -16.36 -4.18
CA TRP A 55 -1.14 -17.71 -4.30
C TRP A 55 -1.01 -18.07 -5.77
N VAL A 56 0.22 -18.34 -6.23
CA VAL A 56 0.48 -18.83 -7.58
C VAL A 56 0.74 -20.33 -7.51
N ARG A 57 -0.04 -21.11 -8.25
CA ARG A 57 0.22 -22.55 -8.43
C ARG A 57 1.05 -22.76 -9.69
N HIS A 58 2.32 -23.09 -9.52
CA HIS A 58 3.17 -23.49 -10.64
C HIS A 58 2.84 -24.93 -11.05
N GLY A 59 2.46 -25.15 -12.31
CA GLY A 59 2.37 -26.49 -12.86
C GLY A 59 3.78 -27.05 -13.04
N LEU A 60 4.13 -28.12 -12.35
CA LEU A 60 5.33 -28.89 -12.67
C LEU A 60 5.03 -29.67 -13.94
N ALA A 61 5.79 -29.40 -15.01
CA ALA A 61 5.81 -30.19 -16.24
C ALA A 61 6.74 -31.40 -16.08
#